data_AF-A0A8I0MEC1-F1
#
_entry.id   AF-A0A8I0MEC1-F1
#
_cell.length_a   1.000
_cell.length_b   1.000
_cell.length_c   1.000
_cell.angle_alpha   90.00
_cell.angle_beta   90.00
_cell.angle_gamma   90.00
#
_symmetry.space_group_name_H-M   'P 1'
#
loop_
_entity.id
_entity.type
_entity.pdbx_description
1 polymer ?
#
loop_
_entity_poly.entity_id
_entity_poly.type
_entity_poly.pdbx_seq_one_letter_code
_entity_poly.pdbx_strand_id
1 'polypeptide(L)' 'MISIFEEFFTKARALAFLRDYHRKYPGRVFGTNVRLGFDRLQQCWKVTGHRFNLKNNQRLIAA' A
#
# COMPACT_ATOMS: atom_id res chain seq x y z
N MET A 1 7.96 -8.86 4.53
CA MET A 1 7.22 -7.60 4.28
C MET A 1 7.35 -7.27 2.81
N ILE A 2 6.29 -6.79 2.14
CA ILE A 2 6.30 -6.49 0.70
C ILE A 2 6.14 -4.98 0.52
N SER A 3 7.12 -4.35 -0.13
CA SER A 3 7.12 -2.91 -0.44
C SER A 3 6.25 -2.61 -1.67
N ILE A 4 5.68 -1.40 -1.69
CA ILE A 4 4.80 -0.88 -2.73
C ILE A 4 5.38 0.47 -3.15
N PHE A 5 5.60 0.64 -4.45
CA PHE A 5 6.07 1.89 -5.03
C PHE A 5 5.51 2.01 -6.44
N GLU A 6 4.46 2.81 -6.59
CA GLU A 6 3.76 3.01 -7.87
C GLU A 6 3.62 4.50 -8.17
N GLU A 7 3.73 4.87 -9.44
CA GLU A 7 3.69 6.25 -9.91
C GLU A 7 2.59 6.45 -10.95
N PHE A 8 1.86 7.55 -10.84
CA PHE A 8 0.70 7.84 -11.68
C PHE A 8 0.71 9.31 -12.10
N PHE A 9 0.44 9.60 -13.37
CA PHE A 9 0.30 10.99 -13.83
C PHE A 9 -0.91 11.72 -13.25
N THR A 10 -1.95 11.00 -12.81
CA THR A 10 -3.17 11.61 -12.28
C THR A 10 -3.55 11.05 -10.91
N LYS A 11 -4.12 11.94 -10.06
CA LYS A 11 -4.64 11.57 -8.74
C LYS A 11 -5.69 10.45 -8.84
N ALA A 12 -6.55 10.54 -9.85
CA ALA A 12 -7.64 9.58 -10.06
C ALA A 12 -7.12 8.15 -10.25
N ARG A 13 -6.05 7.96 -11.03
CA ARG A 13 -5.44 6.64 -11.22
C ARG A 13 -4.78 6.13 -9.93
N ALA A 14 -4.10 7.01 -9.19
CA ALA A 14 -3.50 6.63 -7.91
C ALA A 14 -4.55 6.19 -6.88
N LEU A 15 -5.71 6.87 -6.83
CA LEU A 15 -6.84 6.48 -5.97
C LEU A 15 -7.51 5.19 -6.43
N ALA A 16 -7.64 4.98 -7.75
CA ALA A 16 -8.16 3.72 -8.29
C ALA A 16 -7.26 2.54 -7.89
N PHE A 17 -5.94 2.70 -8.04
CA PHE A 17 -4.98 1.71 -7.59
C PHE A 17 -5.11 1.40 -6.09
N LEU A 18 -5.19 2.43 -5.23
CA LEU A 18 -5.34 2.23 -3.78
C LEU A 18 -6.60 1.43 -3.42
N ARG A 19 -7.73 1.76 -4.05
CA ARG A 19 -8.99 1.04 -3.85
C ARG A 19 -8.88 -0.42 -4.28
N ASP A 20 -8.32 -0.69 -5.45
CA ASP A 20 -8.12 -2.06 -5.94
C ASP A 20 -7.12 -2.82 -5.07
N TYR A 21 -6.09 -2.13 -4.56
CA TYR A 21 -5.11 -2.68 -3.64
C TYR A 21 -5.75 -3.11 -2.32
N HIS A 22 -6.54 -2.26 -1.69
CA HIS A 22 -7.25 -2.59 -0.44
C HIS A 22 -8.29 -3.69 -0.63
N ARG A 23 -8.92 -3.77 -1.81
CA ARG A 23 -9.83 -4.87 -2.15
C ARG A 23 -9.08 -6.20 -2.29
N LYS A 24 -7.90 -6.18 -2.93
CA LYS A 24 -7.05 -7.37 -3.11
C LYS A 24 -6.39 -7.82 -1.80
N TYR A 25 -6.06 -6.88 -0.92
CA TYR A 25 -5.39 -7.12 0.37
C TYR A 25 -6.20 -6.52 1.51
N PRO A 26 -7.27 -7.18 1.96
CA PRO A 26 -8.14 -6.66 3.00
C PRO A 26 -7.43 -6.60 4.35
N GLY A 27 -7.70 -5.53 5.10
CA GLY A 27 -7.10 -5.24 6.41
C GLY A 27 -7.26 -6.33 7.49
N ARG A 28 -8.24 -7.23 7.31
CA ARG A 28 -8.46 -8.38 8.22
C ARG A 28 -7.38 -9.46 8.09
N VAL A 29 -6.70 -9.55 6.94
CA VAL A 29 -5.70 -10.57 6.64
C VAL A 29 -4.31 -9.96 6.51
N PHE A 30 -4.23 -8.73 6.00
CA PHE A 30 -2.99 -8.02 5.76
C PHE A 30 -2.96 -6.70 6.50
N GLY A 31 -1.83 -6.40 7.15
CA GLY A 31 -1.54 -5.04 7.57
C GLY A 31 -1.01 -4.27 6.37
N THR A 32 -1.60 -3.11 6.08
CA THR A 32 -1.19 -2.23 4.99
C THR A 32 -0.92 -0.83 5.53
N ASN A 33 0.28 -0.29 5.29
CA ASN A 33 0.60 1.10 5.55
C ASN A 33 1.01 1.72 4.21
N VAL A 34 0.04 2.33 3.54
CA VAL A 34 0.20 2.90 2.19
C VAL A 34 -0.16 4.38 2.25
N ARG A 35 0.63 5.20 1.56
CA ARG A 35 0.50 6.65 1.51
C ARG A 35 0.39 7.11 0.08
N LEU A 36 -0.45 8.11 -0.14
CA LEU A 36 -0.54 8.83 -1.40
C LEU A 36 0.18 10.18 -1.25
N GLY A 37 1.17 10.43 -2.09
CA GLY A 37 1.88 11.71 -2.16
C GLY A 37 1.88 12.27 -3.58
N PHE A 38 2.03 13.58 -3.71
CA PHE A 38 2.32 14.21 -5.00
C PHE A 38 3.79 14.65 -5.02
N ASP A 39 4.54 14.13 -5.98
CA ASP A 39 5.91 14.53 -6.24
C ASP A 39 5.92 15.75 -7.16
N ARG A 40 6.38 16.88 -6.63
CA ARG A 40 6.44 18.15 -7.37
C ARG A 40 7.57 18.20 -8.39
N LEU A 41 8.65 17.45 -8.20
CA LEU A 41 9.77 17.43 -9.16
C LEU A 41 9.39 16.61 -10.38
N GLN A 42 8.78 15.45 -10.16
CA GLN A 42 8.37 14.54 -11.23
C GLN A 42 6.95 14.80 -11.75
N GLN A 43 6.21 15.73 -11.13
CA GLN A 43 4.82 16.07 -11.49
C GLN A 43 3.90 14.84 -11.53
N CYS A 44 4.08 13.90 -10.58
CA CYS A 44 3.35 12.64 -10.53
C CYS A 44 2.81 12.35 -9.13
N TRP A 45 1.77 11.52 -9.06
CA TRP A 45 1.23 10.96 -7.83
C TRP A 45 1.92 9.64 -7.50
N LYS A 46 2.48 9.53 -6.31
CA LYS A 46 3.16 8.34 -5.82
C LYS A 46 2.31 7.64 -4.77
N VAL A 47 2.19 6.33 -4.93
CA VAL A 47 1.61 5.43 -3.92
C VAL A 47 2.75 4.60 -3.34
N THR A 48 3.12 4.89 -2.10
CA THR A 48 4.27 4.26 -1.44
C THR A 48 3.87 3.63 -0.12
N GLY A 49 4.53 2.54 0.25
CA GLY A 49 4.26 1.90 1.53
C GLY A 49 4.63 0.44 1.55
N HIS A 50 4.03 -0.30 2.47
CA HIS A 50 4.29 -1.73 2.62
C HIS A 50 3.05 -2.49 3.06
N ARG A 51 3.03 -3.79 2.75
CA ARG A 51 2.10 -4.75 3.34
C ARG A 51 2.83 -5.87 4.09
N PHE A 52 2.15 -6.43 5.07
CA PHE A 52 2.60 -7.62 5.80
C PHE A 52 1.42 -8.55 6.08
N ASN A 53 1.70 -9.85 6.17
CA ASN A 53 0.69 -10.86 6.45
C ASN A 53 0.49 -10.96 7.96
N LEU A 54 -0.73 -10.68 8.44
CA LEU A 54 -1.04 -10.72 9.87
C LEU A 54 -0.95 -12.15 10.43
N LYS A 55 -1.23 -13.16 9.59
CA LYS A 55 -1.14 -14.57 10.00
C LYS A 55 0.29 -15.01 10.34
N ASN A 56 1.30 -14.41 9.72
CA ASN A 56 2.71 -14.72 10.02
C ASN A 56 3.21 -14.00 11.28
N ASN A 57 2.58 -12.89 11.69
CA ASN A 57 2.96 -12.16 12.91
C ASN A 57 2.40 -12.77 14.20
N GLN A 58 1.32 -13.57 14.14
CA GLN A 58 0.79 -14.27 15.32
C GLN A 58 1.76 -15.32 15.89
N ARG A 59 2.63 -15.90 15.05
CA ARG A 59 3.65 -16.87 15.50
C ARG A 59 4.81 -16.24 16.28
N LEU A 60 5.03 -14.93 16.16
CA LEU A 60 6.14 -14.23 16.81
C LEU A 60 5.78 -13.67 18.20
N ILE A 61 4.49 -13.66 18.56
CA ILE A 61 4.02 -13.15 19.88
C ILE A 61 3.80 -14.32 20.87
N ALA A 62 3.74 -15.56 20.37
CA ALA A 62 3.46 -16.76 21.17
C ALA A 62 4.71 -17.60 21.50
N ALA A 63 5.92 -17.07 21.33
CA ALA A 63 7.19 -17.74 21.64
C ALA A 63 7.99 -16.92 22.67
#